data_AF-A0A916U8W9-F1
#
_entry.id   AF-A0A916U8W9-F1
#
_cell.length_a   1.000
_cell.length_b   1.000
_cell.length_c   1.000
_cell.angle_alpha   90.00
_cell.angle_beta   90.00
_cell.angle_gamma   90.00
#
_symmetry.space_group_name_H-M   'P 1'
#
loop_
_entity.id
_entity.type
_entity.pdbx_description
1 polymer ?
#
loop_
_entity_poly.entity_id
_entity_poly.type
_entity_poly.pdbx_seq_one_letter_code
_entity_poly.pdbx_strand_id
1 'polypeptide(L)'
;MKKLWPFLAVICSLAHAPLIAAEADPTPANSQNQATAPAPKTHASKVAASSKKEKVALKEVRLLSSEQEVAAATTVPVLSAFIKSVEDKTRKVFSASTHPSELMLQFECAPDSQDMKIAVQGEPEKKLVLKLHDALSHMDKLQVTGKPISFQVYMTVAP
;
A
#
# COMPACT_ATOMS: atom_id res chain seq x y z
N MET A 1 -28.00 35.35 9.72
CA MET A 1 -28.99 34.50 9.02
C MET A 1 -28.81 33.08 9.52
N LYS A 2 -29.83 32.55 10.19
CA LYS A 2 -29.84 31.26 10.91
C LYS A 2 -30.20 30.15 9.92
N LYS A 3 -29.38 29.10 9.78
CA LYS A 3 -29.77 27.87 9.08
C LYS A 3 -29.92 26.75 10.11
N LEU A 4 -31.18 26.50 10.46
CA LEU A 4 -31.65 25.26 11.09
C LEU A 4 -31.42 24.12 10.11
N TRP A 5 -30.83 23.02 10.56
CA TRP A 5 -30.96 21.72 9.89
C TRP A 5 -31.66 20.74 10.84
N PRO A 6 -32.76 20.10 10.40
CA PRO A 6 -33.56 19.23 11.24
C PRO A 6 -33.00 17.81 11.33
N PHE A 7 -33.23 17.24 12.50
CA PHE A 7 -33.20 15.81 12.82
C PHE A 7 -34.05 14.98 11.84
N LEU A 8 -33.47 13.88 11.36
CA LEU A 8 -34.12 12.65 10.88
C LEU A 8 -33.07 11.54 10.99
N ALA A 9 -33.35 10.27 11.24
CA ALA A 9 -34.43 9.57 11.91
C ALA A 9 -33.85 8.17 12.19
N VAL A 10 -34.31 7.58 13.29
CA VAL A 10 -34.06 6.20 13.72
C VAL A 10 -34.46 5.21 12.64
N ILE A 11 -33.60 4.22 12.34
CA ILE A 11 -34.07 2.90 11.91
C ILE A 11 -33.26 1.83 12.67
N CYS A 12 -33.97 1.19 13.59
CA CYS A 12 -33.62 -0.05 14.25
C CYS A 12 -33.82 -1.19 13.24
N SER A 13 -32.83 -2.06 13.03
CA SER A 13 -33.05 -3.38 12.43
C SER A 13 -32.44 -4.45 13.32
N LEU A 14 -33.34 -5.31 13.81
CA LEU A 14 -33.09 -6.49 14.62
C LEU A 14 -32.58 -7.68 13.79
N ALA A 15 -31.83 -8.53 14.50
CA ALA A 15 -31.82 -9.99 14.41
C ALA A 15 -31.05 -10.68 13.26
N HIS A 16 -30.07 -11.50 13.60
CA HIS A 16 -30.26 -12.93 13.95
C HIS A 16 -28.90 -13.57 14.27
N ALA A 17 -28.82 -14.28 15.40
CA ALA A 17 -27.75 -15.24 15.66
C ALA A 17 -27.93 -16.48 14.76
N PRO A 18 -26.84 -17.21 14.50
CA PRO A 18 -26.85 -18.59 14.96
C PRO A 18 -25.58 -18.98 15.73
N LEU A 19 -25.83 -19.63 16.86
CA LEU A 19 -24.93 -20.48 17.63
C LEU A 19 -24.66 -21.75 16.80
N ILE A 20 -23.40 -22.04 16.46
CA ILE A 20 -23.00 -23.39 16.03
C ILE A 20 -21.90 -23.87 16.98
N ALA A 21 -22.27 -24.86 17.77
CA ALA A 21 -21.38 -25.73 18.52
C ALA A 21 -21.26 -27.07 17.75
N ALA A 22 -20.03 -27.57 17.58
CA ALA A 22 -19.65 -28.98 17.37
C ALA A 22 -18.10 -28.98 17.28
N GLU A 23 -17.36 -29.33 18.33
CA GLU A 23 -17.01 -30.68 18.80
C GLU A 23 -16.25 -31.56 17.79
N ALA A 24 -15.17 -32.15 18.32
CA ALA A 24 -14.45 -33.37 17.89
C ALA A 24 -13.32 -33.30 16.83
N ASP A 25 -12.12 -33.08 17.36
CA ASP A 25 -10.82 -33.74 17.07
C ASP A 25 -10.95 -35.30 16.94
N PRO A 26 -9.91 -36.09 16.58
CA PRO A 26 -9.02 -36.10 15.41
C PRO A 26 -9.10 -37.45 14.62
N THR A 27 -8.49 -37.53 13.44
CA THR A 27 -8.02 -38.83 12.89
C THR A 27 -6.72 -38.63 12.11
N PRO A 28 -5.62 -39.31 12.51
CA PRO A 28 -4.39 -39.37 11.73
C PRO A 28 -4.40 -40.64 10.86
N ALA A 29 -4.23 -40.48 9.55
CA ALA A 29 -3.84 -41.57 8.64
C ALA A 29 -3.06 -40.94 7.49
N ASN A 30 -1.73 -41.01 7.56
CA ASN A 30 -0.93 -42.01 6.85
C ASN A 30 -0.90 -41.79 5.33
N SER A 31 0.24 -41.30 4.83
CA SER A 31 0.82 -41.72 3.56
C SER A 31 2.26 -41.20 3.47
N GLN A 32 3.20 -42.08 3.82
CA GLN A 32 4.58 -42.00 3.38
C GLN A 32 4.61 -42.06 1.85
N ASN A 33 4.96 -40.94 1.21
CA ASN A 33 5.55 -40.95 -0.14
C ASN A 33 6.89 -40.21 -0.05
N GLN A 34 7.95 -40.97 0.23
CA GLN A 34 9.31 -40.52 -0.05
C GLN A 34 9.53 -40.65 -1.56
N ALA A 35 9.37 -39.54 -2.27
CA ALA A 35 9.91 -39.36 -3.60
C ALA A 35 11.16 -38.47 -3.49
N THR A 36 12.29 -39.05 -3.85
CA THR A 36 13.62 -38.47 -3.86
C THR A 36 13.67 -37.25 -4.80
N ALA A 37 13.81 -36.05 -4.25
CA ALA A 37 14.05 -34.84 -5.04
C ALA A 37 15.55 -34.68 -5.32
N PRO A 38 15.99 -34.51 -6.58
CA PRO A 38 17.38 -34.18 -6.89
C PRO A 38 17.71 -32.76 -6.37
N ALA A 39 18.91 -32.65 -5.80
CA ALA A 39 19.43 -31.46 -5.14
C ALA A 39 19.19 -30.15 -5.93
N PRO A 40 18.68 -29.09 -5.28
CA PRO A 40 18.63 -27.78 -5.92
C PRO A 40 20.05 -27.27 -6.12
N LYS A 41 20.45 -27.09 -7.39
CA LYS A 41 21.63 -26.30 -7.74
C LYS A 41 21.35 -24.86 -7.32
N THR A 42 21.89 -24.49 -6.17
CA THR A 42 21.92 -23.12 -5.66
C THR A 42 22.72 -22.25 -6.64
N HIS A 43 22.03 -21.64 -7.60
CA HIS A 43 22.53 -20.49 -8.31
C HIS A 43 22.57 -19.34 -7.30
N ALA A 44 23.72 -19.18 -6.64
CA ALA A 44 24.06 -17.97 -5.91
C ALA A 44 24.12 -16.83 -6.93
N SER A 45 22.97 -16.18 -7.17
CA SER A 45 22.93 -14.88 -7.82
C SER A 45 23.67 -13.92 -6.92
N LYS A 46 24.97 -13.76 -7.19
CA LYS A 46 25.81 -12.70 -6.65
C LYS A 46 25.32 -11.39 -7.27
N VAL A 47 24.20 -10.87 -6.75
CA VAL A 47 23.78 -9.50 -6.98
C VAL A 47 24.76 -8.65 -6.19
N ALA A 48 25.80 -8.18 -6.88
CA ALA A 48 26.68 -7.14 -6.37
C ALA A 48 25.86 -5.84 -6.25
N ALA A 49 25.13 -5.70 -5.14
CA ALA A 49 24.48 -4.46 -4.78
C ALA A 49 25.58 -3.48 -4.34
N SER A 50 25.87 -2.53 -5.23
CA SER A 50 26.63 -1.34 -4.88
C SER A 50 25.84 -0.61 -3.80
N SER A 51 26.35 -0.62 -2.57
CA SER A 51 25.73 -0.02 -1.39
C SER A 51 25.90 1.51 -1.40
N LYS A 52 25.34 2.16 -2.42
CA LYS A 52 25.06 3.58 -2.34
C LYS A 52 23.89 3.71 -1.36
N LYS A 53 24.17 4.23 -0.16
CA LYS A 53 23.15 4.43 0.88
C LYS A 53 22.03 5.27 0.29
N GLU A 54 20.89 4.64 0.04
CA GLU A 54 19.77 5.27 -0.63
C GLU A 54 19.15 6.31 0.31
N LYS A 55 19.07 7.57 -0.15
CA LYS A 55 18.51 8.67 0.65
C LYS A 55 17.03 8.46 0.97
N VAL A 56 16.28 7.91 0.01
CA VAL A 56 14.87 7.60 0.20
C VAL A 56 14.73 6.08 0.26
N ALA A 57 14.02 5.59 1.27
CA ALA A 57 13.71 4.18 1.44
C ALA A 57 12.20 4.00 1.68
N LEU A 58 11.60 3.05 0.96
CA LEU A 58 10.25 2.56 1.23
C LEU A 58 10.27 1.76 2.55
N LYS A 59 9.40 2.12 3.49
CA LYS A 59 9.26 1.38 4.76
C LYS A 59 8.15 0.35 4.69
N GLU A 60 6.95 0.77 4.34
CA GLU A 60 5.80 -0.11 4.26
C GLU A 60 4.74 0.42 3.30
N VAL A 61 3.87 -0.50 2.87
CA VAL A 61 2.66 -0.20 2.12
C VAL A 61 1.50 -0.77 2.90
N ARG A 62 0.56 0.09 3.28
CA ARG A 62 -0.62 -0.28 4.07
C ARG A 62 -1.87 -0.19 3.21
N LEU A 63 -2.58 -1.30 3.06
CA LEU A 63 -3.88 -1.29 2.41
C LEU A 63 -4.94 -0.72 3.36
N LEU A 64 -5.74 0.23 2.88
CA LEU A 64 -6.90 0.76 3.60
C LEU A 64 -8.19 0.06 3.16
N SER A 65 -8.24 -0.41 1.91
CA SER A 65 -9.25 -1.36 1.42
C SER A 65 -8.87 -2.79 1.79
N SER A 66 -9.85 -3.69 1.78
CA SER A 66 -9.59 -5.11 2.03
C SER A 66 -8.76 -5.74 0.91
N GLU A 67 -8.00 -6.79 1.20
CA GLU A 67 -7.20 -7.50 0.19
C GLU A 67 -8.07 -8.03 -0.97
N GLN A 68 -9.29 -8.47 -0.67
CA GLN A 68 -10.24 -8.95 -1.68
C GLN A 68 -10.68 -7.83 -2.63
N GLU A 69 -10.93 -6.61 -2.11
CA GLU A 69 -11.27 -5.46 -2.95
C GLU A 69 -10.08 -5.04 -3.83
N VAL A 70 -8.87 -5.02 -3.28
CA VAL A 70 -7.66 -4.69 -4.03
C VAL A 70 -7.40 -5.72 -5.14
N ALA A 71 -7.52 -7.01 -4.83
CA ALA A 71 -7.34 -8.09 -5.80
C ALA A 71 -8.41 -8.11 -6.90
N ALA A 72 -9.64 -7.67 -6.58
CA ALA A 72 -10.71 -7.53 -7.57
C ALA A 72 -10.52 -6.30 -8.48
N ALA A 73 -9.83 -5.26 -8.00
CA ALA A 73 -9.73 -4.00 -8.68
C ALA A 73 -8.42 -3.80 -9.45
N THR A 74 -7.32 -4.43 -9.03
CA THR A 74 -6.03 -4.34 -9.72
C THR A 74 -5.20 -5.60 -9.51
N THR A 75 -4.05 -5.69 -10.18
CA THR A 75 -3.13 -6.83 -10.05
C THR A 75 -1.88 -6.44 -9.27
N VAL A 76 -1.27 -7.41 -8.58
CA VAL A 76 -0.03 -7.18 -7.81
C VAL A 76 1.10 -6.60 -8.68
N PRO A 77 1.36 -7.06 -9.92
CA PRO A 77 2.38 -6.45 -10.78
C PRO A 77 2.10 -4.97 -11.06
N VAL A 78 0.86 -4.61 -11.38
CA VAL A 78 0.45 -3.23 -11.67
C VAL A 78 0.61 -2.34 -10.44
N LEU A 79 0.12 -2.78 -9.28
CA LEU A 79 0.26 -2.05 -8.02
C LEU A 79 1.74 -1.88 -7.63
N SER A 80 2.55 -2.93 -7.77
CA SER A 80 3.98 -2.85 -7.45
C SER A 80 4.76 -1.91 -8.39
N ALA A 81 4.41 -1.88 -9.67
CA ALA A 81 5.01 -0.97 -10.65
C ALA A 81 4.64 0.49 -10.36
N PHE A 82 3.39 0.74 -9.95
CA PHE A 82 2.94 2.05 -9.50
C PHE A 82 3.73 2.50 -8.26
N ILE A 83 3.85 1.66 -7.23
CA ILE A 83 4.58 1.98 -6.00
C ILE A 83 6.07 2.27 -6.29
N LYS A 84 6.71 1.48 -7.17
CA LYS A 84 8.08 1.76 -7.61
C LYS A 84 8.21 3.11 -8.32
N SER A 85 7.22 3.49 -9.12
CA SER A 85 7.20 4.80 -9.78
C SER A 85 7.06 5.94 -8.77
N VAL A 86 6.22 5.79 -7.76
CA VAL A 86 6.11 6.73 -6.62
C VAL A 86 7.45 6.84 -5.89
N GLU A 87 8.10 5.72 -5.61
CA GLU A 87 9.41 5.69 -4.96
C GLU A 87 10.48 6.42 -5.79
N ASP A 88 10.57 6.13 -7.08
CA ASP A 88 11.54 6.76 -7.99
C ASP A 88 11.34 8.27 -8.09
N LYS A 89 10.10 8.75 -8.14
CA LYS A 89 9.78 10.18 -8.16
C LYS A 89 10.16 10.83 -6.83
N THR A 90 9.84 10.19 -5.71
CA THR A 90 10.20 10.65 -4.37
C THR A 90 11.71 10.75 -4.20
N ARG A 91 12.43 9.72 -4.63
CA ARG A 91 13.90 9.66 -4.64
C ARG A 91 14.51 10.78 -5.47
N LYS A 92 13.97 11.06 -6.65
CA LYS A 92 14.44 12.18 -7.49
C LYS A 92 14.25 13.52 -6.80
N VAL A 93 13.07 13.77 -6.24
CA VAL A 93 12.75 15.05 -5.58
C VAL A 93 13.57 15.26 -4.29
N PHE A 94 13.68 14.24 -3.45
CA PHE A 94 14.37 14.33 -2.14
C PHE A 94 15.85 13.96 -2.20
N SER A 95 16.43 13.73 -3.39
CA SER A 95 17.85 13.44 -3.57
C SER A 95 18.79 14.52 -3.00
N ALA A 96 18.32 15.77 -2.96
CA ALA A 96 19.05 16.92 -2.44
C ALA A 96 18.63 17.31 -1.02
N SER A 97 17.70 16.59 -0.38
CA SER A 97 17.27 16.89 0.99
C SER A 97 18.44 16.70 1.96
N THR A 98 18.63 17.65 2.87
CA THR A 98 19.60 17.59 3.97
C THR A 98 18.96 17.26 5.32
N HIS A 99 17.64 17.22 5.37
CA HIS A 99 16.88 16.97 6.59
C HIS A 99 16.25 15.57 6.55
N PRO A 100 16.35 14.81 7.66
CA PRO A 100 15.60 13.58 7.79
C PRO A 100 14.09 13.88 7.83
N SER A 101 13.29 13.05 7.18
CA SER A 101 11.83 13.23 7.17
C SER A 101 11.13 11.89 6.94
N GLU A 102 9.89 11.78 7.41
CA GLU A 102 9.03 10.64 7.11
C GLU A 102 7.84 11.10 6.27
N LEU A 103 7.60 10.43 5.16
CA LEU A 103 6.53 10.73 4.21
C LEU A 103 5.46 9.66 4.32
N MET A 104 4.21 10.08 4.42
CA MET A 104 3.04 9.22 4.25
C MET A 104 2.24 9.73 3.06
N LEU A 105 2.17 8.91 2.02
CA LEU A 105 1.41 9.18 0.81
C LEU A 105 0.15 8.31 0.83
N GLN A 106 -1.02 8.92 0.90
CA GLN A 106 -2.30 8.21 0.79
C GLN A 106 -2.85 8.38 -0.61
N PHE A 107 -3.18 7.27 -1.25
CA PHE A 107 -3.81 7.23 -2.56
C PHE A 107 -5.24 6.71 -2.43
N GLU A 108 -6.15 7.36 -3.13
CA GLU A 108 -7.50 6.91 -3.38
C GLU A 108 -7.67 6.81 -4.90
N CYS A 109 -7.75 5.58 -5.40
CA CYS A 109 -7.74 5.27 -6.83
C CYS A 109 -9.11 4.74 -7.24
N ALA A 110 -9.75 5.42 -8.19
CA ALA A 110 -10.97 5.01 -8.86
C ALA A 110 -10.70 4.84 -10.37
N PRO A 111 -11.62 4.26 -11.15
CA PRO A 111 -11.41 4.06 -12.59
C PRO A 111 -11.06 5.35 -13.37
N ASP A 112 -11.68 6.47 -13.01
CA ASP A 112 -11.53 7.75 -13.72
C ASP A 112 -10.74 8.80 -12.93
N SER A 113 -10.61 8.64 -11.61
CA SER A 113 -9.97 9.61 -10.72
C SER A 113 -8.88 8.99 -9.87
N GLN A 114 -7.90 9.81 -9.50
CA GLN A 114 -6.87 9.46 -8.53
C GLN A 114 -6.64 10.67 -7.65
N ASP A 115 -6.96 10.52 -6.37
CA ASP A 115 -6.71 11.52 -5.35
C ASP A 115 -5.52 11.10 -4.50
N MET A 116 -4.71 12.08 -4.11
CA MET A 116 -3.51 11.84 -3.33
C MET A 116 -3.41 12.86 -2.19
N LYS A 117 -3.04 12.39 -1.01
CA LYS A 117 -2.74 13.22 0.16
C LYS A 117 -1.33 12.93 0.63
N ILE A 118 -0.58 13.99 0.92
CA ILE A 118 0.79 13.90 1.44
C ILE A 118 0.78 14.42 2.87
N ALA A 119 1.15 13.57 3.83
CA ALA A 119 1.51 13.98 5.17
C ALA A 119 3.02 13.81 5.37
N VAL A 120 3.64 14.75 6.06
CA VAL A 120 5.07 14.71 6.34
C VAL A 120 5.31 14.91 7.82
N GLN A 121 6.21 14.11 8.37
CA GLN A 121 6.75 14.28 9.72
C GLN A 121 8.22 14.73 9.63
N GLY A 122 8.62 15.62 10.54
CA GLY A 122 9.92 16.28 10.55
C GLY A 122 9.87 17.69 9.92
N GLU A 123 11.02 18.15 9.43
CA GLU A 123 11.18 19.49 8.85
C GLU A 123 11.65 19.40 7.38
N PRO A 124 10.85 18.82 6.47
CA PRO A 124 11.18 18.86 5.06
C PRO A 124 11.13 20.31 4.55
N GLU A 125 11.96 20.62 3.55
CA GLU A 125 11.79 21.86 2.83
C GLU A 125 10.41 21.88 2.12
N LYS A 126 9.58 22.89 2.40
CA LYS A 126 8.24 23.03 1.79
C LYS A 126 8.28 22.95 0.26
N LYS A 127 9.36 23.46 -0.36
CA LYS A 127 9.57 23.40 -1.82
C LYS A 127 9.70 21.96 -2.32
N LEU A 128 10.29 21.05 -1.55
CA LEU A 128 10.40 19.64 -1.93
C LEU A 128 9.05 18.94 -1.85
N VAL A 129 8.24 19.23 -0.82
CA VAL A 129 6.88 18.67 -0.69
C VAL A 129 6.00 19.10 -1.87
N LEU A 130 6.06 20.38 -2.25
CA LEU A 130 5.33 20.90 -3.42
C LEU A 130 5.80 20.27 -4.73
N LYS A 131 7.12 20.12 -4.92
CA LYS A 131 7.69 19.42 -6.09
C LYS A 131 7.28 17.96 -6.13
N LEU A 132 7.18 17.29 -4.97
CA LEU A 132 6.71 15.92 -4.90
C LEU A 132 5.24 15.83 -5.30
N HIS A 133 4.40 16.70 -4.76
CA HIS A 133 2.99 16.78 -5.14
C HIS A 133 2.84 16.95 -6.65
N ASP A 134 3.55 17.92 -7.22
CA ASP A 134 3.56 18.17 -8.67
C ASP A 134 4.02 16.93 -9.46
N ALA A 135 5.14 16.32 -9.08
CA ALA A 135 5.70 15.14 -9.75
C ALA A 135 4.77 13.92 -9.70
N LEU A 136 4.03 13.72 -8.61
CA LEU A 136 3.09 12.60 -8.45
C LEU A 136 1.73 12.88 -9.13
N SER A 137 1.30 14.14 -9.20
CA SER A 137 0.06 14.52 -9.90
C SER A 137 0.13 14.31 -11.42
N HIS A 138 1.34 14.31 -11.99
CA HIS A 138 1.60 14.06 -13.41
C HIS A 138 1.99 12.60 -13.72
N MET A 139 1.91 11.71 -12.72
CA MET A 139 2.21 10.29 -12.91
C MET A 139 1.04 9.57 -13.57
N ASP A 140 1.31 8.47 -14.27
CA ASP A 140 0.27 7.58 -14.75
C ASP A 140 -0.61 7.10 -13.59
N LYS A 141 -1.92 7.16 -13.80
CA LYS A 141 -2.90 6.71 -12.81
C LYS A 141 -2.79 5.19 -12.62
N LEU A 142 -3.00 4.73 -11.39
CA LEU A 142 -3.16 3.30 -11.15
C LEU A 142 -4.41 2.80 -11.88
N GLN A 143 -4.25 1.79 -12.74
CA GLN A 143 -5.40 1.18 -13.41
C GLN A 143 -6.18 0.35 -12.39
N VAL A 144 -7.40 0.81 -12.11
CA VAL A 144 -8.33 0.19 -11.16
C VAL A 144 -9.65 -0.10 -11.88
N THR A 145 -10.20 -1.29 -11.70
CA THR A 145 -11.49 -1.71 -12.25
C THR A 145 -12.53 -1.85 -11.14
N GLY A 146 -13.73 -1.30 -11.35
CA GLY A 146 -14.84 -1.46 -10.41
C GLY A 146 -14.77 -0.50 -9.22
N LYS A 147 -14.65 -1.04 -8.00
CA LYS A 147 -14.72 -0.24 -6.78
C LYS A 147 -13.43 0.55 -6.55
N PRO A 148 -13.52 1.78 -6.01
CA PRO A 148 -12.34 2.53 -5.59
C PRO A 148 -11.56 1.76 -4.53
N ILE A 149 -10.24 1.85 -4.59
CA ILE A 149 -9.33 1.27 -3.60
C ILE A 149 -8.48 2.37 -2.97
N SER A 150 -8.13 2.18 -1.70
CA SER A 150 -7.28 3.11 -0.96
C SER A 150 -6.11 2.40 -0.30
N PHE A 151 -4.94 3.03 -0.32
CA PHE A 151 -3.73 2.53 0.33
C PHE A 151 -2.80 3.68 0.71
N GLN A 152 -1.84 3.38 1.58
CA GLN A 152 -0.83 4.31 2.07
C GLN A 152 0.56 3.75 1.79
N VAL A 153 1.48 4.64 1.41
CA VAL A 153 2.89 4.35 1.18
C VAL A 153 3.69 5.17 2.18
N TYR A 154 4.49 4.49 3.00
CA TYR A 154 5.33 5.11 4.01
C TYR A 154 6.78 5.06 3.57
N MET A 155 7.44 6.21 3.60
CA MET A 155 8.83 6.35 3.15
C MET A 155 9.63 7.17 4.15
N THR A 156 10.92 6.86 4.27
CA THR A 156 11.86 7.67 5.04
C THR A 156 12.89 8.31 4.15
N VAL A 157 13.22 9.56 4.46
CA VAL A 157 14.27 10.35 3.85
C VAL A 157 15.40 10.51 4.86
N ALA A 158 16.60 10.11 4.48
CA ALA A 158 17.85 10.32 5.20
C ALA A 158 18.49 11.67 4.80
N PRO A 159 19.31 12.27 5.68
CA PRO A 159 20.00 13.54 5.41
C PRO A 159 21.02 13.46 4.27
#